data_AF-A0A4Y2VY44-F1
#
_entry.id   AF-A0A4Y2VY44-F1
#
_cell.length_a   1.000
_cell.length_b   1.000
_cell.length_c   1.000
_cell.angle_alpha   90.00
_cell.angle_beta   90.00
_cell.angle_gamma   90.00
#
_symmetry.space_group_name_H-M   'P 1'
#
loop_
_entity.id
_entity.type
_entity.pdbx_description
1 polymer ?
#
loop_
_entity_poly.entity_id
_entity_poly.type
_entity_poly.pdbx_seq_one_letter_code
_entity_poly.pdbx_strand_id
1 'polypeptide(L)'
;MNKICEFRKSKNFAAERPSDGKFTSCCCKGKIKLEKPSDALTNDFLYPNFLLDLLTIPNNPDYKTFHDNIRSYNSAVSFASMGAKVVDFSGGGPYVFKVHGQIRHRIAPVTFNQWFVKLLSMPNST
;
A
#
# COMPACT_ATOMS: atom_id res chain seq x y z
N MET A 1 1.02 9.23 -12.36
CA MET A 1 1.86 9.57 -11.19
C MET A 1 3.18 10.16 -11.67
N ASN A 2 3.53 11.40 -11.29
CA ASN A 2 4.63 12.15 -11.93
C ASN A 2 5.65 12.77 -10.96
N LYS A 3 5.50 12.61 -9.64
CA LYS A 3 6.49 13.07 -8.66
C LYS A 3 7.19 11.88 -8.04
N ILE A 4 8.52 11.94 -8.03
CA ILE A 4 9.36 10.87 -7.51
C ILE A 4 9.77 11.20 -6.08
N CYS A 5 9.61 10.24 -5.16
CA CYS A 5 10.12 10.36 -3.81
C CYS A 5 11.66 10.31 -3.83
N GLU A 6 12.31 11.28 -3.18
CA GLU A 6 13.77 11.37 -3.14
C GLU A 6 14.41 10.14 -2.49
N PHE A 7 13.84 9.67 -1.37
CA PHE A 7 14.39 8.58 -0.55
C PHE A 7 14.18 7.19 -1.14
N ARG A 8 13.03 6.93 -1.79
CA ARG A 8 12.63 5.57 -2.19
C ARG A 8 12.26 5.43 -3.67
N LYS A 9 12.43 6.49 -4.46
CA LYS A 9 12.11 6.57 -5.90
C LYS A 9 10.68 6.15 -6.28
N SER A 10 9.78 6.06 -5.31
CA SER A 10 8.37 5.77 -5.57
C SER A 10 7.71 6.88 -6.38
N LYS A 11 6.81 6.49 -7.28
CA LYS A 11 6.01 7.44 -8.06
C LYS A 11 4.78 7.82 -7.24
N ASN A 12 4.54 9.12 -7.07
CA ASN A 12 3.42 9.68 -6.31
C ASN A 12 2.69 10.73 -7.17
N PHE A 13 1.47 11.08 -6.79
CA PHE A 13 0.75 12.17 -7.46
C PHE A 13 1.25 13.52 -6.97
N ALA A 14 1.24 14.53 -7.86
CA ALA A 14 1.65 15.89 -7.48
C ALA A 14 0.82 16.45 -6.32
N ALA A 15 -0.48 16.14 -6.26
CA ALA A 15 -1.39 16.56 -5.19
C ALA A 15 -1.06 15.95 -3.81
N GLU A 16 -0.29 14.86 -3.77
CA GLU A 16 0.12 14.20 -2.52
C GLU A 16 1.40 14.80 -1.93
N ARG A 17 2.06 15.72 -2.65
CA ARG A 17 3.31 16.33 -2.21
C ARG A 17 3.00 17.40 -1.17
N PRO A 18 3.48 17.26 0.09
CA PRO A 18 3.29 18.30 1.10
C PRO A 18 4.17 19.52 0.80
N SER A 19 3.93 20.63 1.50
CA SER A 19 4.67 21.89 1.33
C SER A 19 6.18 21.74 1.58
N ASP A 20 6.58 20.84 2.47
CA ASP A 20 7.99 20.52 2.75
C ASP A 20 8.68 19.67 1.66
N GLY A 21 7.94 19.28 0.63
CA GLY A 21 8.42 18.47 -0.48
C GLY A 21 8.70 17.01 -0.16
N LYS A 22 8.47 16.54 1.08
CA LYS A 22 8.81 15.20 1.54
C LYS A 22 7.56 14.35 1.77
N PHE A 23 7.46 13.23 1.04
CA PHE A 23 6.30 12.35 1.16
C PHE A 23 6.24 11.61 2.50
N THR A 24 5.16 11.83 3.23
CA THR A 24 4.84 11.08 4.47
C THR A 24 4.31 9.68 4.16
N SER A 25 3.42 9.55 3.18
CA SER A 25 2.72 8.31 2.85
C SER A 25 3.61 7.17 2.33
N CYS A 26 4.85 7.46 1.89
CA CYS A 26 5.73 6.46 1.30
C CYS A 26 6.75 5.86 2.27
N CYS A 27 7.45 6.71 3.00
CA CYS A 27 8.59 6.32 3.84
C CYS A 27 8.66 7.17 5.10
N CYS A 28 7.56 7.84 5.46
CA CYS A 28 7.51 8.78 6.57
C CYS A 28 8.64 9.82 6.51
N LYS A 29 8.85 10.43 5.33
CA LYS A 29 9.95 11.39 5.08
C LYS A 29 11.34 10.77 5.29
N GLY A 30 11.53 9.52 4.88
CA GLY A 30 12.80 8.79 4.99
C GLY A 30 13.02 8.08 6.33
N LYS A 31 12.09 8.18 7.28
CA LYS A 31 12.21 7.53 8.60
C LYS A 31 12.04 6.02 8.58
N ILE A 32 11.33 5.49 7.57
CA ILE A 32 11.05 4.06 7.48
C ILE A 32 11.77 3.48 6.27
N LYS A 33 12.64 2.51 6.53
CA LYS A 33 13.22 1.63 5.53
C LYS A 33 12.28 0.45 5.36
N LEU A 34 11.53 0.47 4.26
CA LEU A 34 10.66 -0.64 3.88
C LEU A 34 11.50 -1.62 3.06
N GLU A 35 11.58 -2.86 3.52
CA GLU A 35 12.30 -3.94 2.82
C GLU A 35 11.58 -4.30 1.51
N LYS A 36 12.31 -4.97 0.61
CA LYS A 36 11.67 -5.57 -0.55
C LYS A 36 10.73 -6.66 -0.02
N PRO A 37 9.50 -6.74 -0.52
CA PRO A 37 8.64 -7.85 -0.16
C PRO A 37 9.31 -9.13 -0.69
N SER A 38 9.61 -10.07 0.20
CA SER A 38 10.12 -11.39 -0.13
C SER A 38 9.21 -12.47 0.47
N ASP A 39 9.15 -13.64 -0.17
CA ASP A 39 8.46 -14.79 0.39
C ASP A 39 9.22 -15.37 1.60
N ALA A 40 8.65 -16.40 2.22
CA ALA A 40 9.27 -17.11 3.35
C ALA A 40 10.61 -17.78 3.01
N LEU A 41 10.92 -17.91 1.71
CA LEU A 41 12.14 -18.50 1.16
C LEU A 41 13.11 -17.43 0.66
N THR A 42 12.88 -16.15 0.99
CA THR A 42 13.67 -14.98 0.59
C THR A 42 13.71 -14.69 -0.92
N ASN A 43 12.81 -15.27 -1.70
CA ASN A 43 12.63 -14.86 -3.09
C ASN A 43 11.93 -13.50 -3.11
N ASP A 44 12.50 -12.53 -3.85
CA ASP A 44 11.84 -11.26 -4.12
C ASP A 44 10.46 -11.52 -4.74
N PHE A 45 9.39 -10.95 -4.16
CA PHE A 45 8.07 -10.97 -4.77
C PHE A 45 8.13 -10.17 -6.08
N LEU A 46 8.23 -10.87 -7.20
CA LEU A 46 8.03 -10.25 -8.51
C LEU A 46 6.54 -9.95 -8.72
N TYR A 47 6.28 -8.74 -9.21
CA TYR A 47 4.97 -8.40 -9.72
C TYR A 47 4.63 -9.32 -10.90
N PRO A 48 3.38 -9.79 -10.99
CA PRO A 48 2.88 -10.43 -12.20
C PRO A 48 3.20 -9.58 -13.43
N ASN A 49 3.74 -10.20 -14.49
CA ASN A 49 4.19 -9.50 -15.70
C ASN A 49 3.10 -8.59 -16.30
N PHE A 50 1.83 -9.04 -16.30
CA PHE A 50 0.73 -8.25 -16.82
C PHE A 50 0.55 -6.91 -16.08
N LEU A 51 0.77 -6.87 -14.75
CA LEU A 51 0.70 -5.62 -13.98
C LEU A 51 1.89 -4.73 -14.30
N LEU A 52 3.06 -5.33 -14.51
CA LEU A 52 4.26 -4.59 -14.89
C LEU A 52 4.07 -3.91 -16.24
N ASP A 53 3.47 -4.60 -17.22
CA ASP A 53 3.15 -4.06 -18.53
C ASP A 53 2.18 -2.87 -18.43
N LEU A 54 1.09 -3.02 -17.65
CA LEU A 54 0.14 -1.93 -17.39
C LEU A 54 0.78 -0.71 -16.71
N LEU A 55 1.81 -0.93 -15.89
CA LEU A 55 2.52 0.13 -15.18
C LEU A 55 3.60 0.82 -16.02
N THR A 56 4.21 0.10 -16.97
CA THR A 56 5.48 0.52 -17.61
C THR A 56 5.42 0.68 -19.12
N ILE A 57 4.55 -0.04 -19.84
CA ILE A 57 4.54 -0.09 -21.31
C ILE A 57 3.43 0.81 -21.87
N PRO A 58 3.76 1.98 -22.46
CA PRO A 58 2.75 2.89 -23.01
C PRO A 58 2.01 2.34 -24.23
N ASN A 59 2.60 1.35 -24.92
CA ASN A 59 2.00 0.69 -26.09
C ASN A 59 0.92 -0.33 -25.73
N ASN A 60 0.75 -0.67 -24.45
CA ASN A 60 -0.34 -1.54 -24.02
C ASN A 60 -1.67 -0.78 -24.16
N PRO A 61 -2.70 -1.36 -24.83
CA PRO A 61 -3.99 -0.67 -25.02
C PRO A 61 -4.65 -0.24 -23.71
N ASP A 62 -4.42 -0.99 -22.63
CA ASP A 62 -5.01 -0.73 -21.32
C ASP A 62 -4.16 0.21 -20.46
N TYR A 63 -2.94 0.59 -20.89
CA TYR A 63 -2.03 1.43 -20.12
C TYR A 63 -2.70 2.74 -19.66
N LYS A 64 -3.33 3.46 -20.59
CA LYS A 64 -3.95 4.75 -20.30
C LYS A 64 -5.13 4.60 -19.32
N THR A 65 -6.04 3.68 -19.64
CA THR A 65 -7.21 3.38 -18.81
C THR A 65 -6.81 2.95 -17.39
N PHE A 66 -5.76 2.13 -17.28
CA PHE A 66 -5.21 1.69 -16.00
C PHE A 66 -4.65 2.86 -15.20
N HIS A 67 -3.80 3.72 -15.80
CA HIS A 67 -3.23 4.88 -15.10
C HIS A 67 -4.27 5.92 -14.69
N ASP A 68 -5.29 6.14 -15.51
CA ASP A 68 -6.39 7.06 -15.22
C ASP A 68 -7.24 6.55 -14.04
N ASN A 69 -7.46 5.22 -13.96
CA ASN A 69 -8.29 4.57 -12.94
C ASN A 69 -7.50 3.92 -11.80
N ILE A 70 -6.17 4.04 -11.73
CA ILE A 70 -5.31 3.33 -10.77
C ILE A 70 -5.73 3.56 -9.32
N ARG A 71 -6.25 4.76 -8.99
CA ARG A 71 -6.80 5.04 -7.65
C ARG A 71 -8.04 4.22 -7.33
N SER A 72 -8.93 4.04 -8.30
CA SER A 72 -10.13 3.23 -8.15
C SER A 72 -9.75 1.76 -7.91
N TYR A 73 -8.86 1.22 -8.74
CA TYR A 73 -8.33 -0.14 -8.56
C TYR A 73 -7.68 -0.32 -7.20
N ASN A 74 -6.74 0.56 -6.84
CA ASN A 74 -6.07 0.55 -5.53
C ASN A 74 -7.05 0.60 -4.36
N SER A 75 -8.15 1.34 -4.49
CA SER A 75 -9.18 1.44 -3.46
C SER A 75 -10.02 0.16 -3.38
N ALA A 76 -10.40 -0.41 -4.52
CA ALA A 76 -11.16 -1.65 -4.60
C ALA A 76 -10.39 -2.86 -4.02
N VAL A 77 -9.06 -2.89 -4.18
CA VAL A 77 -8.21 -3.95 -3.63
C VAL A 77 -7.56 -3.57 -2.28
N SER A 78 -7.94 -2.44 -1.68
CA SER A 78 -7.42 -2.05 -0.38
C SER A 78 -8.04 -2.89 0.73
N PHE A 79 -7.20 -3.57 1.52
CA PHE A 79 -7.64 -4.31 2.70
C PHE A 79 -7.45 -3.48 3.97
N ALA A 80 -8.42 -3.53 4.87
CA ALA A 80 -8.32 -2.95 6.20
C ALA A 80 -8.02 -4.06 7.22
N SER A 81 -6.87 -3.99 7.90
CA SER A 81 -6.68 -4.73 9.15
C SER A 81 -7.10 -3.86 10.34
N MET A 82 -7.65 -4.51 11.36
CA MET A 82 -7.98 -3.90 12.64
C MET A 82 -7.07 -4.48 13.73
N GLY A 83 -6.41 -3.61 14.49
CA GLY A 83 -5.76 -4.01 15.74
C GLY A 83 -6.79 -3.99 16.87
N ALA A 84 -6.97 -5.10 17.57
CA ALA A 84 -7.80 -5.17 18.77
C ALA A 84 -6.99 -5.80 19.92
N LYS A 85 -7.14 -5.27 21.13
CA LYS A 85 -6.65 -5.94 22.33
C LYS A 85 -7.60 -7.09 22.61
N VAL A 86 -7.14 -8.32 22.37
CA VAL A 86 -7.89 -9.52 22.73
C VAL A 86 -7.97 -9.58 24.25
N VAL A 87 -9.19 -9.73 24.76
CA VAL A 87 -9.45 -9.95 26.18
C VAL A 87 -10.15 -11.29 26.26
N ASP A 88 -9.55 -12.23 26.98
CA ASP A 88 -10.18 -13.50 27.27
C ASP A 88 -11.12 -13.31 28.45
N PHE A 89 -12.41 -13.62 28.24
CA PHE A 89 -13.39 -13.64 29.31
C PHE A 89 -13.37 -15.02 29.97
N SER A 90 -13.22 -15.09 31.29
CA SER A 90 -13.10 -16.33 32.08
C SER A 90 -14.43 -17.08 32.31
N GLY A 91 -15.39 -16.99 31.39
CA GLY A 91 -16.71 -17.62 31.49
C GLY A 91 -16.92 -18.76 30.48
N GLY A 92 -17.74 -19.77 30.82
CA GLY A 92 -18.04 -20.95 29.99
C GLY A 92 -18.94 -20.71 28.78
N GLY A 93 -18.99 -19.48 28.26
CA GLY A 93 -19.76 -19.14 27.06
C GLY A 93 -18.97 -19.42 25.78
N PRO A 94 -19.63 -19.40 24.59
CA PRO A 94 -18.95 -19.54 23.31
C PRO A 94 -17.85 -18.47 23.13
N TYR A 95 -16.79 -18.81 22.41
CA TYR A 95 -15.73 -17.84 22.08
C TYR A 95 -16.29 -16.76 21.15
N VAL A 96 -16.35 -15.50 21.60
CA VAL A 96 -16.90 -14.39 20.80
C VAL A 96 -15.89 -13.25 20.71
N PHE A 97 -15.52 -12.89 19.48
CA PHE A 97 -14.91 -11.59 19.18
C PHE A 97 -16.00 -10.55 18.95
N LYS A 98 -16.13 -9.58 19.88
CA LYS A 98 -17.10 -8.48 19.74
C LYS A 98 -16.39 -7.18 19.40
N VAL A 99 -16.61 -6.67 18.18
CA VAL A 99 -16.18 -5.34 17.75
C VAL A 99 -17.40 -4.41 17.81
N HIS A 100 -17.30 -3.31 18.57
CA HIS A 100 -18.40 -2.35 18.73
C HIS A 100 -17.91 -0.92 18.47
N GLY A 101 -18.74 -0.11 17.79
CA GLY A 101 -18.45 1.29 17.46
C GLY A 101 -18.12 1.51 15.98
N GLN A 102 -17.74 2.75 15.64
CA GLN A 102 -17.43 3.13 14.27
C GLN A 102 -16.05 2.60 13.86
N ILE A 103 -16.02 1.68 12.89
CA ILE A 103 -14.77 1.24 12.26
C ILE A 103 -14.30 2.37 11.35
N ARG A 104 -13.14 2.97 11.67
CA ARG A 104 -12.52 4.01 10.86
C ARG A 104 -11.32 3.43 10.12
N HIS A 105 -11.31 3.60 8.81
CA HIS A 105 -10.12 3.29 8.02
C HIS A 105 -9.02 4.32 8.34
N ARG A 106 -8.04 3.94 9.15
CA ARG A 106 -6.89 4.80 9.45
C ARG A 106 -5.82 4.60 8.40
N ILE A 107 -5.75 5.53 7.45
CA ILE A 107 -4.62 5.65 6.53
C ILE A 107 -3.48 6.33 7.30
N ALA A 108 -2.79 5.58 8.16
CA ALA A 108 -1.59 6.08 8.80
C ALA A 108 -0.43 6.07 7.78
N PRO A 109 0.54 6.99 7.88
CA PRO A 109 1.71 6.97 7.04
C PRO A 109 2.49 5.69 7.37
N VAL A 110 2.35 4.69 6.49
CA VAL A 110 3.04 3.40 6.54
C VAL A 110 2.65 2.53 7.76
N THR A 111 1.39 2.11 7.84
CA THR A 111 0.99 0.92 8.64
C THR A 111 0.73 -0.28 7.73
N PHE A 112 0.70 -1.49 8.29
CA PHE A 112 0.61 -2.81 7.60
C PHE A 112 -0.36 -2.88 6.39
N ASN A 113 -1.43 -2.09 6.40
CA ASN A 113 -2.45 -2.03 5.34
C ASN A 113 -2.01 -1.30 4.07
N GLN A 114 -0.93 -0.50 4.14
CA GLN A 114 -0.40 0.22 2.98
C GLN A 114 0.53 -0.64 2.12
N TRP A 115 0.96 -1.81 2.61
CA TRP A 115 1.88 -2.68 1.85
C TRP A 115 1.23 -3.16 0.55
N PHE A 116 -0.03 -3.57 0.60
CA PHE A 116 -0.75 -4.04 -0.60
C PHE A 116 -1.04 -2.93 -1.61
N VAL A 117 -1.53 -1.78 -1.12
CA VAL A 117 -1.91 -0.64 -1.99
C VAL A 117 -0.68 0.06 -2.58
N LYS A 118 0.45 0.10 -1.86
CA LYS A 118 1.65 0.80 -2.34
C LYS A 118 2.56 -0.05 -3.20
N LEU A 119 2.41 -1.39 -3.17
CA LEU A 119 3.04 -2.30 -4.12
C LEU A 119 2.77 -1.81 -5.56
N LEU A 120 1.55 -1.42 -5.93
CA LEU A 120 1.24 -0.99 -7.30
C LEU A 120 1.94 0.31 -7.77
N SER A 121 2.69 1.02 -6.92
CA SER A 121 3.43 2.24 -7.30
C SER A 121 4.95 2.16 -7.13
N MET A 122 5.47 0.97 -6.80
CA MET A 122 6.91 0.74 -6.73
C MET A 122 7.35 0.05 -8.02
N PRO A 123 7.92 0.77 -9.00
CA PRO A 123 8.71 0.06 -9.99
C PRO A 123 9.86 -0.61 -9.23
N ASN A 124 10.11 -1.88 -9.53
CA ASN A 124 11.32 -2.58 -9.10
C ASN A 124 12.50 -1.66 -9.42
N SER A 125 13.09 -1.07 -8.38
CA SER A 125 14.39 -0.44 -8.52
C SER A 125 15.37 -1.59 -8.67
N THR A 126 15.90 -1.73 -9.89
CA THR A 126 17.25 -2.25 -10.13
C THR A 126 18.20 -1.81 -9.03
#